data_AF-A0ABD0T874-F1
#
_entry.id   AF-A0ABD0T874-F1
#
_cell.length_a   1.000
_cell.length_b   1.000
_cell.length_c   1.000
_cell.angle_alpha   90.00
_cell.angle_beta   90.00
_cell.angle_gamma   90.00
#
_symmetry.space_group_name_H-M   'P 1'
#
loop_
_entity.id
_entity.type
_entity.pdbx_description
1 polymer ?
#
loop_
_entity_poly.entity_id
_entity_poly.type
_entity_poly.pdbx_seq_one_letter_code
_entity_poly.pdbx_strand_id
1 'polypeptide(L)'
;MFEDDDEDDDEYEALYENGHWKWDDTINQLVFERQDDFASQIKTIFAPIEFKDDLDLMEQDIKDVALYTAPNTILTPTVVSILHMSTTDRFIRALILYFQYYLQTADLMAQRMLELESKVRTARSFKMELEMRDNLEDLRLLVAKEYCTIILGGAELRKFHHMGPNKKISSLSKKDALVFESVLRFCLQIVWLALGRQSFNQIELEIHRMFKSQLFNMIEHKMKTDYIARMAPYERFVLLGHCVQEKQKLNMLSPLLNEILCHRPMDFRMFALGTVKLPFSPPRLRFMEEALSMNERLFQKSGVTLGILGMPRSRFDTMLREIKLGSRSPTSSSSFRTKSMSRTSRVSMRKSTLAVGQKLYNDIDIPNKHYDKEWIPEEFPTQTARPSVCNPVQRQRWMARASRLSGRHVVRKNRNIRH
;
A
#
# COMPACT_ATOMS: atom_id res chain seq x y z
N MET A 1 -32.52 -34.14 -22.02
CA MET A 1 -32.30 -34.48 -20.61
C MET A 1 -31.35 -33.41 -20.11
N PHE A 2 -31.94 -32.30 -19.67
CA PHE A 2 -31.23 -31.15 -19.13
C PHE A 2 -31.15 -31.43 -17.62
N GLU A 3 -29.95 -31.59 -17.10
CA GLU A 3 -29.71 -31.64 -15.67
C GLU A 3 -29.57 -30.17 -15.23
N ASP A 4 -30.57 -29.71 -14.49
CA ASP A 4 -30.55 -28.48 -13.72
C ASP A 4 -29.51 -28.66 -12.61
N ASP A 5 -28.35 -28.02 -12.76
CA ASP A 5 -27.46 -27.75 -11.64
C ASP A 5 -28.08 -26.58 -10.86
N ASP A 6 -28.74 -26.92 -9.76
CA ASP A 6 -29.15 -26.00 -8.71
C ASP A 6 -27.89 -25.29 -8.16
N GLU A 7 -27.51 -24.17 -8.77
CA GLU A 7 -26.65 -23.19 -8.12
C GLU A 7 -27.46 -22.58 -6.98
N ASP A 8 -27.22 -23.07 -5.76
CA ASP A 8 -27.64 -22.43 -4.52
C ASP A 8 -27.28 -20.94 -4.59
N ASP A 9 -28.30 -20.11 -4.82
CA ASP A 9 -28.27 -18.66 -4.65
C ASP A 9 -28.13 -18.37 -3.14
N ASP A 10 -26.91 -18.58 -2.63
CA ASP A 10 -26.52 -17.99 -1.37
C ASP A 10 -26.53 -16.46 -1.57
N GLU A 11 -27.59 -15.82 -1.06
CA GLU A 11 -27.72 -14.37 -0.87
C GLU A 11 -26.59 -13.88 0.06
N TYR A 12 -25.41 -13.63 -0.52
CA TYR A 12 -24.25 -13.07 0.16
C TYR A 12 -24.23 -11.55 0.00
N GLU A 13 -24.64 -10.88 1.07
CA GLU A 13 -24.41 -9.46 1.39
C GLU A 13 -23.04 -8.98 0.89
N ALA A 14 -23.01 -7.88 0.13
CA ALA A 14 -21.79 -7.48 -0.57
C ALA A 14 -20.70 -7.11 0.45
N LEU A 15 -19.47 -7.57 0.22
CA LEU A 15 -18.32 -7.38 1.14
C LEU A 15 -17.93 -5.91 1.41
N TYR A 16 -18.63 -4.97 0.78
CA TYR A 16 -18.51 -3.52 0.92
C TYR A 16 -19.70 -2.85 1.61
N GLU A 17 -20.80 -3.57 1.85
CA GLU A 17 -22.02 -3.01 2.46
C GLU A 17 -21.88 -2.85 3.98
N ASN A 18 -20.97 -3.59 4.62
CA ASN A 18 -20.97 -3.70 6.09
C ASN A 18 -19.84 -2.91 6.76
N GLY A 19 -19.46 -1.74 6.24
CA GLY A 19 -18.67 -0.77 7.00
C GLY A 19 -17.50 -0.12 6.29
N HIS A 20 -16.94 0.90 6.95
CA HIS A 20 -15.82 1.67 6.45
C HIS A 20 -14.88 2.06 7.58
N TRP A 21 -13.62 2.26 7.22
CA TRP A 21 -12.64 2.84 8.13
C TRP A 21 -12.92 4.33 8.25
N LYS A 22 -13.13 4.78 9.47
CA LYS A 22 -13.36 6.19 9.79
C LYS A 22 -12.32 6.62 10.80
N TRP A 23 -11.77 7.80 10.56
CA TRP A 23 -10.91 8.45 11.53
C TRP A 23 -11.77 8.96 12.69
N ASP A 24 -11.47 8.51 13.90
CA ASP A 24 -12.13 9.00 15.12
C ASP A 24 -11.24 10.05 15.79
N ASP A 25 -11.65 11.31 15.68
CA ASP A 25 -10.96 12.47 16.24
C ASP A 25 -10.91 12.47 17.77
N THR A 26 -11.82 11.75 18.44
CA THR A 26 -11.86 11.73 19.92
C THR A 26 -10.73 10.88 20.52
N ILE A 27 -10.29 9.86 19.78
CA ILE A 27 -9.29 8.88 20.21
C ILE A 27 -8.05 8.86 19.31
N ASN A 28 -8.00 9.73 18.28
CA ASN A 28 -6.90 9.82 17.32
C ASN A 28 -6.49 8.44 16.76
N GLN A 29 -7.49 7.66 16.35
CA GLN A 29 -7.28 6.35 15.74
C GLN A 29 -8.33 6.04 14.68
N LEU A 30 -7.95 5.19 13.73
CA LEU A 30 -8.87 4.62 12.76
C LEU A 30 -9.71 3.51 13.41
N VAL A 31 -11.02 3.64 13.29
CA VAL A 31 -12.00 2.66 13.77
C VAL A 31 -12.76 2.13 12.56
N PHE A 32 -12.92 0.81 12.49
CA PHE A 32 -13.76 0.18 11.48
C PHE A 32 -15.22 0.28 11.93
N GLU A 33 -15.98 1.19 11.34
CA GLU A 33 -17.38 1.46 11.66
C GLU A 33 -18.27 0.55 10.80
N ARG A 34 -18.95 -0.41 11.45
CA ARG A 34 -19.97 -1.29 10.85
C ARG A 34 -21.32 -0.61 10.90
N GLN A 35 -22.17 -0.84 9.90
CA GLN A 35 -23.49 -0.20 9.82
C GLN A 35 -24.55 -0.83 10.74
N ASP A 36 -24.18 -1.85 11.53
CA ASP A 36 -25.02 -2.45 12.57
C ASP A 36 -24.45 -2.20 13.97
N ASP A 37 -25.29 -1.57 14.80
CA ASP A 37 -25.02 -1.17 16.19
C ASP A 37 -24.75 -2.35 17.12
N PHE A 38 -23.50 -2.82 17.20
CA PHE A 38 -23.00 -3.61 18.34
C PHE A 38 -21.51 -3.32 18.62
N ALA A 39 -21.20 -2.08 18.95
CA ALA A 39 -19.92 -1.72 19.55
C ALA A 39 -19.98 -1.94 21.07
N SER A 40 -19.44 -3.06 21.55
CA SER A 40 -19.14 -3.23 22.98
C SER A 40 -17.66 -3.53 23.21
N GLN A 41 -17.00 -2.49 23.74
CA GLN A 41 -15.92 -2.52 24.73
C GLN A 41 -14.73 -3.45 24.47
N ILE A 42 -13.68 -2.90 23.85
CA ILE A 42 -12.31 -3.30 24.14
C ILE A 42 -11.60 -2.09 24.73
N LYS A 43 -11.56 -2.00 26.07
CA LYS A 43 -10.64 -1.12 26.78
C LYS A 43 -9.25 -1.74 26.71
N THR A 44 -8.40 -1.25 25.82
CA THR A 44 -7.01 -1.67 25.72
C THR A 44 -6.17 -0.91 26.75
N ILE A 45 -5.73 -1.62 27.79
CA ILE A 45 -4.66 -1.16 28.69
C ILE A 45 -3.38 -1.87 28.22
N PHE A 46 -2.42 -1.14 27.66
CA PHE A 46 -1.07 -1.64 27.46
C PHE A 46 -0.06 -0.63 28.01
N ALA A 47 0.77 -1.09 28.94
CA ALA A 47 2.01 -0.41 29.31
C ALA A 47 3.03 -0.53 28.16
N PRO A 48 3.94 0.44 27.98
CA PRO A 48 4.97 0.36 26.94
C PRO A 48 5.89 -0.84 27.21
N ILE A 49 5.81 -1.85 26.35
CA ILE A 49 6.79 -2.93 26.30
C ILE A 49 7.95 -2.41 25.46
N GLU A 50 9.07 -2.07 26.11
CA GLU A 50 10.31 -1.76 25.42
C GLU A 50 10.89 -3.03 24.79
N PHE A 51 11.22 -2.97 23.50
CA PHE A 51 11.90 -4.07 22.82
C PHE A 51 13.32 -4.21 23.38
N LYS A 52 13.68 -5.41 23.83
CA LYS A 52 14.93 -5.68 24.55
C LYS A 52 16.19 -5.71 23.66
N ASP A 53 16.01 -5.66 22.33
CA ASP A 53 17.09 -5.64 21.34
C ASP A 53 16.81 -4.53 20.31
N ASP A 54 17.82 -3.69 20.02
CA ASP A 54 17.84 -2.70 18.93
C ASP A 54 17.89 -3.40 17.55
N LEU A 55 16.89 -4.25 17.27
CA LEU A 55 16.71 -4.87 15.97
C LEU A 55 16.04 -3.86 15.03
N ASP A 56 16.42 -3.90 13.76
CA ASP A 56 15.75 -3.12 12.72
C ASP A 56 14.32 -3.63 12.49
N LEU A 57 13.44 -2.71 12.11
CA LEU A 57 12.08 -3.00 11.66
C LEU A 57 12.13 -3.68 10.31
N MET A 58 11.49 -4.85 10.24
CA MET A 58 11.38 -5.67 9.05
C MET A 58 9.99 -5.51 8.45
N GLU A 59 9.84 -5.81 7.16
CA GLU A 59 8.53 -5.84 6.49
C GLU A 59 7.55 -6.78 7.22
N GLN A 60 8.08 -7.87 7.78
CA GLN A 60 7.30 -8.83 8.56
C GLN A 60 6.64 -8.20 9.80
N ASP A 61 7.31 -7.27 10.50
CA ASP A 61 6.73 -6.61 11.68
C ASP A 61 5.50 -5.79 11.30
N ILE A 62 5.54 -5.13 10.13
CA ILE A 62 4.42 -4.36 9.60
C ILE A 62 3.27 -5.28 9.21
N LYS A 63 3.56 -6.40 8.54
CA LYS A 63 2.56 -7.43 8.21
C LYS A 63 1.89 -7.97 9.46
N ASP A 64 2.64 -8.21 10.53
CA ASP A 64 2.07 -8.71 11.79
C ASP A 64 1.07 -7.75 12.38
N VAL A 65 1.39 -6.45 12.43
CA VAL A 65 0.45 -5.43 12.91
C VAL A 65 -0.78 -5.37 12.01
N ALA A 66 -0.61 -5.38 10.69
CA ALA A 66 -1.72 -5.38 9.74
C ALA A 66 -2.64 -6.61 9.91
N LEU A 67 -2.06 -7.81 10.03
CA LEU A 67 -2.77 -9.07 10.30
C LEU A 67 -3.42 -9.08 11.68
N TYR A 68 -2.79 -8.42 12.66
CA TYR A 68 -3.32 -8.32 14.01
C TYR A 68 -4.59 -7.48 14.07
N THR A 69 -4.58 -6.33 13.40
CA THR A 69 -5.67 -5.35 13.40
C THR A 69 -6.76 -5.63 12.35
N ALA A 70 -6.56 -6.61 11.47
CA ALA A 70 -7.51 -6.89 10.40
C ALA A 70 -8.86 -7.40 10.93
N PRO A 71 -9.98 -6.99 10.28
CA PRO A 71 -11.28 -7.59 10.52
C PRO A 71 -11.25 -9.11 10.29
N ASN A 72 -11.93 -9.85 11.17
CA ASN A 72 -11.97 -11.32 11.08
C ASN A 72 -12.60 -11.83 9.77
N THR A 73 -13.42 -11.02 9.09
CA THR A 73 -14.07 -11.37 7.82
C THR A 73 -13.11 -11.48 6.65
N ILE A 74 -12.02 -10.70 6.64
CA ILE A 74 -11.05 -10.68 5.54
C ILE A 74 -9.82 -11.56 5.83
N LEU A 75 -9.63 -11.95 7.09
CA LEU A 75 -8.49 -12.75 7.54
C LEU A 75 -8.73 -14.25 7.30
N THR A 76 -8.40 -14.72 6.09
CA THR A 76 -8.50 -16.14 5.71
C THR A 76 -7.14 -16.82 5.61
N PRO A 77 -7.05 -18.17 5.76
CA PRO A 77 -5.80 -18.90 5.55
C PRO A 77 -5.20 -18.68 4.15
N THR A 78 -6.04 -18.53 3.13
CA THR A 78 -5.61 -18.22 1.76
C THR A 78 -4.89 -16.87 1.71
N VAL A 79 -5.51 -15.81 2.24
CA VAL A 79 -4.93 -14.47 2.26
C VAL A 79 -3.62 -14.44 3.06
N VAL A 80 -3.58 -15.10 4.24
CA VAL A 80 -2.33 -15.24 5.01
C VAL A 80 -1.25 -15.94 4.19
N SER A 81 -1.59 -16.99 3.45
CA SER A 81 -0.60 -17.68 2.64
C SER A 81 -0.10 -16.84 1.47
N ILE A 82 -0.93 -15.98 0.88
CA ILE A 82 -0.54 -15.09 -0.22
C ILE A 82 0.37 -13.96 0.31
N LEU A 83 0.03 -13.34 1.44
CA LEU A 83 0.81 -12.25 2.04
C LEU A 83 2.24 -12.64 2.48
N HIS A 84 2.52 -13.94 2.56
CA HIS A 84 3.81 -14.51 2.96
C HIS A 84 4.56 -15.17 1.78
N MET A 85 4.26 -14.77 0.55
CA MET A 85 4.93 -15.24 -0.66
C MET A 85 5.97 -14.24 -1.13
N SER A 86 7.07 -14.73 -1.69
CA SER A 86 8.18 -13.88 -2.15
C SER A 86 7.74 -12.81 -3.17
N THR A 87 6.79 -13.16 -4.06
CA THR A 87 6.19 -12.20 -5.01
C THR A 87 5.38 -11.12 -4.31
N THR A 88 4.64 -11.47 -3.26
CA THR A 88 3.83 -10.50 -2.52
C THR A 88 4.71 -9.59 -1.66
N ASP A 89 5.85 -10.08 -1.16
CA ASP A 89 6.84 -9.25 -0.48
C ASP A 89 7.39 -8.17 -1.42
N ARG A 90 7.80 -8.55 -2.64
CA ARG A 90 8.25 -7.59 -3.66
C ARG A 90 7.15 -6.61 -4.05
N PHE A 91 5.91 -7.09 -4.22
CA PHE A 91 4.75 -6.25 -4.51
C PHE A 91 4.52 -5.20 -3.42
N ILE A 92 4.55 -5.60 -2.14
CA ILE A 92 4.38 -4.70 -1.00
C ILE A 92 5.50 -3.66 -0.96
N ARG A 93 6.75 -4.05 -1.16
CA ARG A 93 7.88 -3.11 -1.21
C ARG A 93 7.79 -2.15 -2.39
N ALA A 94 7.40 -2.63 -3.57
CA ALA A 94 7.15 -1.78 -4.73
C ALA A 94 6.06 -0.75 -4.45
N LEU A 95 4.99 -1.16 -3.75
CA LEU A 95 3.94 -0.24 -3.31
C LEU A 95 4.46 0.79 -2.32
N ILE A 96 5.19 0.40 -1.27
CA ILE A 96 5.74 1.35 -0.29
C ILE A 96 6.65 2.36 -0.99
N LEU A 97 7.50 1.89 -1.91
CA LEU A 97 8.44 2.72 -2.67
C LEU A 97 7.68 3.73 -3.55
N TYR A 98 6.67 3.23 -4.27
CA TYR A 98 5.77 4.07 -5.08
C TYR A 98 5.07 5.13 -4.22
N PHE A 99 4.42 4.73 -3.13
CA PHE A 99 3.61 5.63 -2.33
C PHE A 99 4.43 6.68 -1.58
N GLN A 100 5.61 6.31 -1.08
CA GLN A 100 6.52 7.29 -0.49
C GLN A 100 6.93 8.36 -1.52
N TYR A 101 7.34 7.94 -2.72
CA TYR A 101 7.73 8.87 -3.78
C TYR A 101 6.54 9.67 -4.34
N TYR A 102 5.35 9.07 -4.41
CA TYR A 102 4.11 9.73 -4.81
C TYR A 102 3.74 10.84 -3.83
N LEU A 103 3.71 10.57 -2.51
CA LEU A 103 3.38 11.57 -1.51
C LEU A 103 4.42 12.71 -1.50
N GLN A 104 5.71 12.38 -1.60
CA GLN A 104 6.78 13.37 -1.77
C GLN A 104 6.55 14.25 -3.00
N THR A 105 6.19 13.65 -4.14
CA THR A 105 5.94 14.38 -5.39
C THR A 105 4.67 15.22 -5.29
N ALA A 106 3.61 14.72 -4.65
CA ALA A 106 2.36 15.45 -4.45
C ALA A 106 2.57 16.69 -3.58
N ASP A 107 3.31 16.57 -2.47
CA ASP A 107 3.65 17.71 -1.60
C ASP A 107 4.47 18.77 -2.37
N LEU A 108 5.45 18.32 -3.16
CA LEU A 108 6.26 19.22 -3.99
C LEU A 108 5.41 19.90 -5.06
N MET A 109 4.51 19.18 -5.75
CA MET A 109 3.64 19.75 -6.76
C MET A 109 2.63 20.74 -6.15
N ALA A 110 2.06 20.45 -4.98
CA ALA A 110 1.17 21.36 -4.28
C ALA A 110 1.88 22.68 -3.92
N GLN A 111 3.10 22.60 -3.38
CA GLN A 111 3.92 23.79 -3.11
C GLN A 111 4.21 24.57 -4.39
N ARG A 112 4.53 23.88 -5.48
CA ARG A 112 4.81 24.51 -6.77
C ARG A 112 3.59 25.20 -7.37
N MET A 113 2.39 24.64 -7.22
CA MET A 113 1.18 25.30 -7.70
C MET A 113 0.97 26.63 -6.99
N LEU A 114 1.22 26.69 -5.68
CA LEU A 114 1.20 27.95 -4.91
C LEU A 114 2.29 28.93 -5.37
N GLU A 115 3.50 28.45 -5.65
CA GLU A 115 4.57 29.34 -6.14
C GLU A 115 4.25 29.96 -7.50
N LEU A 116 3.62 29.20 -8.40
CA LEU A 116 3.25 29.65 -9.74
C LEU A 116 2.15 30.73 -9.76
N GLU A 117 1.47 30.97 -8.63
CA GLU A 117 0.58 32.14 -8.49
C GLU A 117 1.36 33.46 -8.54
N SER A 118 2.66 33.43 -8.23
CA SER A 118 3.51 34.63 -8.13
C SER A 118 4.78 34.57 -8.98
N LYS A 119 5.22 33.39 -9.40
CA LYS A 119 6.49 33.16 -10.12
C LYS A 119 6.24 32.56 -11.50
N VAL A 120 7.08 32.93 -12.47
CA VAL A 120 7.06 32.35 -13.81
C VAL A 120 7.80 31.02 -13.82
N ARG A 121 7.24 30.04 -14.55
CA ARG A 121 7.84 28.72 -14.76
C ARG A 121 9.14 28.83 -15.57
N THR A 122 10.16 28.09 -15.15
CA THR A 122 11.47 28.05 -15.84
C THR A 122 11.71 26.70 -16.53
N ALA A 123 12.61 26.68 -17.52
CA ALA A 123 13.00 25.44 -18.21
C ALA A 123 13.55 24.37 -17.24
N ARG A 124 14.30 24.78 -16.21
CA ARG A 124 14.79 23.88 -15.15
C ARG A 124 13.64 23.25 -14.37
N SER A 125 12.61 24.03 -14.03
CA SER A 125 11.44 23.51 -13.33
C SER A 125 10.65 22.53 -14.20
N PHE A 126 10.54 22.80 -15.49
CA PHE A 126 9.94 21.86 -16.43
C PHE A 126 10.70 20.52 -16.47
N LYS A 127 12.03 20.55 -16.56
CA LYS A 127 12.86 19.33 -16.55
C LYS A 127 12.68 18.51 -15.26
N MET A 128 12.64 19.16 -14.11
CA MET A 128 12.42 18.50 -12.82
C MET A 128 11.04 17.84 -12.74
N GLU A 129 9.99 18.50 -13.24
CA GLU A 129 8.63 17.93 -13.28
C GLU A 129 8.55 16.71 -14.21
N LEU A 130 9.25 16.75 -15.35
CA LEU A 130 9.36 15.59 -16.24
C LEU A 130 10.06 14.43 -15.54
N GLU A 131 11.14 14.70 -14.81
CA GLU A 131 11.87 13.67 -14.05
C GLU A 131 10.98 13.04 -12.96
N MET A 132 10.22 13.85 -12.23
CA MET A 132 9.27 13.37 -11.23
C MET A 132 8.20 12.45 -11.83
N ARG A 133 7.62 12.88 -12.96
CA ARG A 133 6.63 12.09 -13.70
C ARG A 133 7.23 10.76 -14.18
N ASP A 134 8.40 10.82 -14.82
CA ASP A 134 9.07 9.65 -15.40
C ASP A 134 9.52 8.66 -14.32
N ASN A 135 9.83 9.15 -13.12
CA ASN A 135 10.09 8.34 -11.93
C ASN A 135 8.81 7.67 -11.42
N LEU A 136 7.70 8.39 -11.33
CA LEU A 136 6.42 7.80 -10.93
C LEU A 136 5.96 6.71 -11.91
N GLU A 137 6.08 6.94 -13.21
CA GLU A 137 5.73 5.93 -14.23
C GLU A 137 6.57 4.66 -14.09
N ASP A 138 7.88 4.79 -13.88
CA ASP A 138 8.77 3.65 -13.63
C ASP A 138 8.37 2.89 -12.35
N LEU A 139 8.06 3.59 -11.26
CA LEU A 139 7.63 2.95 -10.02
C LEU A 139 6.26 2.27 -10.20
N ARG A 140 5.30 2.87 -10.92
CA ARG A 140 4.03 2.20 -11.24
C ARG A 140 4.25 0.96 -12.09
N LEU A 141 5.21 0.98 -13.02
CA LEU A 141 5.58 -0.22 -13.79
C LEU A 141 6.09 -1.36 -12.89
N LEU A 142 6.90 -1.07 -11.86
CA LEU A 142 7.34 -2.08 -10.90
C LEU A 142 6.15 -2.69 -10.14
N VAL A 143 5.23 -1.85 -9.68
CA VAL A 143 4.00 -2.31 -9.02
C VAL A 143 3.18 -3.15 -10.00
N ALA A 144 3.03 -2.71 -11.25
CA ALA A 144 2.27 -3.40 -12.30
C ALA A 144 2.85 -4.78 -12.60
N LYS A 145 4.18 -4.90 -12.71
CA LYS A 145 4.88 -6.16 -12.94
C LYS A 145 4.55 -7.20 -11.85
N GLU A 146 4.73 -6.85 -10.58
CA GLU A 146 4.48 -7.79 -9.49
C GLU A 146 2.97 -8.08 -9.34
N TYR A 147 2.11 -7.08 -9.57
CA TYR A 147 0.67 -7.27 -9.59
C TYR A 147 0.20 -8.24 -10.69
N CYS A 148 0.71 -8.10 -11.90
CA CYS A 148 0.42 -9.03 -13.00
C CYS A 148 0.92 -10.44 -12.68
N THR A 149 2.07 -10.57 -12.04
CA THR A 149 2.58 -11.87 -11.58
C THR A 149 1.62 -12.50 -10.57
N ILE A 150 1.04 -11.70 -9.67
CA ILE A 150 0.00 -12.14 -8.74
C ILE A 150 -1.25 -12.58 -9.50
N ILE A 151 -1.85 -11.74 -10.34
CA ILE A 151 -3.14 -12.04 -11.02
C ILE A 151 -3.04 -13.21 -12.01
N LEU A 152 -1.92 -13.35 -12.71
CA LEU A 152 -1.73 -14.44 -13.67
C LEU A 152 -1.41 -15.78 -12.98
N GLY A 153 -1.30 -15.80 -11.65
CA GLY A 153 -0.90 -16.99 -10.90
C GLY A 153 0.54 -17.42 -11.20
N GLY A 154 1.41 -16.46 -11.49
CA GLY A 154 2.81 -16.69 -11.80
C GLY A 154 3.60 -17.19 -10.58
N ALA A 155 4.76 -17.79 -10.85
CA ALA A 155 5.67 -18.30 -9.83
C ALA A 155 4.97 -19.20 -8.79
N GLU A 156 5.08 -18.87 -7.51
CA GLU A 156 4.54 -19.66 -6.40
C GLU A 156 3.00 -19.57 -6.30
N LEU A 157 2.35 -18.60 -6.96
CA LEU A 157 0.90 -18.34 -6.86
C LEU A 157 0.04 -19.31 -7.68
N ARG A 158 0.63 -20.15 -8.52
CA ARG A 158 -0.10 -21.10 -9.40
C ARG A 158 -1.12 -21.97 -8.66
N LYS A 159 -0.87 -22.29 -7.38
CA LYS A 159 -1.78 -23.09 -6.53
C LYS A 159 -3.05 -22.35 -6.09
N PHE A 160 -3.04 -21.01 -6.12
CA PHE A 160 -4.18 -20.17 -5.78
C PHE A 160 -4.99 -19.79 -7.02
N HIS A 161 -4.49 -20.08 -8.21
CA HIS A 161 -5.12 -19.69 -9.46
C HIS A 161 -5.73 -20.88 -10.20
N HIS A 162 -6.94 -20.65 -10.68
CA HIS A 162 -7.64 -21.54 -11.58
C HIS A 162 -7.24 -21.34 -13.05
N MET A 163 -6.37 -20.37 -13.35
CA MET A 163 -5.85 -20.10 -14.70
C MET A 163 -4.58 -20.92 -14.99
N GLY A 164 -4.41 -21.38 -16.23
CA GLY A 164 -3.23 -22.11 -16.69
C GLY A 164 -3.40 -22.65 -18.11
N PRO A 165 -2.33 -23.16 -18.76
CA PRO A 165 -2.37 -23.64 -20.14
C PRO A 165 -3.47 -24.69 -20.41
N ASN A 166 -3.85 -25.44 -19.37
CA ASN A 166 -4.86 -26.49 -19.42
C ASN A 166 -6.08 -26.19 -18.50
N LYS A 167 -6.30 -24.93 -18.13
CA LYS A 167 -7.44 -24.52 -17.29
C LYS A 167 -8.19 -23.34 -17.92
N LYS A 168 -9.35 -22.97 -17.36
CA LYS A 168 -10.15 -21.82 -17.83
C LYS A 168 -9.26 -20.55 -17.88
N ILE A 169 -9.34 -19.82 -18.99
CA ILE A 169 -8.52 -18.63 -19.30
C ILE A 169 -8.98 -17.39 -18.51
N SER A 170 -10.07 -17.49 -17.75
CA SER A 170 -10.63 -16.38 -16.98
C SER A 170 -10.82 -16.76 -15.52
N SER A 171 -10.33 -15.93 -14.60
CA SER A 171 -10.63 -16.01 -13.17
C SER A 171 -12.04 -15.47 -12.91
N LEU A 172 -13.05 -16.20 -13.39
CA LEU A 172 -14.47 -15.81 -13.25
C LEU A 172 -15.06 -16.19 -11.88
N SER A 173 -14.27 -16.74 -10.96
CA SER A 173 -14.81 -17.10 -9.65
C SER A 173 -14.94 -15.86 -8.77
N LYS A 174 -16.14 -15.63 -8.21
CA LYS A 174 -16.39 -14.67 -7.12
C LYS A 174 -15.34 -14.81 -6.00
N LYS A 175 -14.87 -16.05 -5.74
CA LYS A 175 -13.83 -16.36 -4.75
C LYS A 175 -12.48 -15.68 -5.04
N ASP A 176 -12.04 -15.69 -6.30
CA ASP A 176 -10.76 -15.09 -6.70
C ASP A 176 -10.82 -13.57 -6.48
N ALA A 177 -11.92 -12.93 -6.93
CA ALA A 177 -12.15 -11.51 -6.71
C ALA A 177 -12.10 -11.14 -5.22
N LEU A 178 -12.76 -11.89 -4.34
CA LEU A 178 -12.74 -11.64 -2.89
C LEU A 178 -11.34 -11.77 -2.29
N VAL A 179 -10.55 -12.74 -2.74
CA VAL A 179 -9.17 -12.92 -2.30
C VAL A 179 -8.32 -11.71 -2.72
N PHE A 180 -8.41 -11.27 -3.97
CA PHE A 180 -7.65 -10.10 -4.45
C PHE A 180 -8.05 -8.82 -3.73
N GLU A 181 -9.34 -8.59 -3.54
CA GLU A 181 -9.84 -7.43 -2.81
C GLU A 181 -9.35 -7.44 -1.35
N SER A 182 -9.32 -8.61 -0.72
CA SER A 182 -8.77 -8.76 0.62
C SER A 182 -7.26 -8.45 0.64
N VAL A 183 -6.50 -8.98 -0.31
CA VAL A 183 -5.05 -8.73 -0.42
C VAL A 183 -4.76 -7.25 -0.65
N LEU A 184 -5.51 -6.56 -1.53
CA LEU A 184 -5.34 -5.12 -1.75
C LEU A 184 -5.65 -4.29 -0.49
N ARG A 185 -6.68 -4.66 0.28
CA ARG A 185 -6.98 -4.01 1.58
C ARG A 185 -5.85 -4.20 2.59
N PHE A 186 -5.24 -5.38 2.64
CA PHE A 186 -4.05 -5.60 3.46
C PHE A 186 -2.87 -4.75 2.98
N CYS A 187 -2.66 -4.64 1.66
CA CYS A 187 -1.60 -3.82 1.10
C CYS A 187 -1.79 -2.33 1.43
N LEU A 188 -3.01 -1.81 1.34
CA LEU A 188 -3.35 -0.45 1.78
C LEU A 188 -2.93 -0.21 3.24
N GLN A 189 -3.33 -1.13 4.13
CA GLN A 189 -2.99 -1.03 5.55
C GLN A 189 -1.47 -1.10 5.77
N ILE A 190 -0.78 -2.02 5.10
CA ILE A 190 0.67 -2.19 5.22
C ILE A 190 1.42 -0.95 4.72
N VAL A 191 1.04 -0.38 3.58
CA VAL A 191 1.63 0.85 3.05
C VAL A 191 1.41 2.00 4.03
N TRP A 192 0.18 2.19 4.53
CA TRP A 192 -0.11 3.24 5.50
C TRP A 192 0.72 3.09 6.79
N LEU A 193 0.87 1.88 7.31
CA LEU A 193 1.72 1.59 8.47
C LEU A 193 3.19 1.87 8.17
N ALA A 194 3.69 1.41 7.02
CA ALA A 194 5.07 1.61 6.59
C ALA A 194 5.41 3.10 6.41
N LEU A 195 4.46 3.92 5.99
CA LEU A 195 4.60 5.36 5.83
C LEU A 195 4.22 6.14 7.09
N GLY A 196 4.37 5.52 8.27
CA GLY A 196 4.24 6.22 9.55
C GLY A 196 2.83 6.67 9.89
N ARG A 197 1.81 6.03 9.30
CA ARG A 197 0.38 6.34 9.49
C ARG A 197 -0.06 7.71 8.98
N GLN A 198 0.63 8.24 7.98
CA GLN A 198 0.31 9.53 7.39
C GLN A 198 -0.51 9.39 6.10
N SER A 199 -1.23 10.44 5.74
CA SER A 199 -1.88 10.59 4.43
C SER A 199 -2.78 9.43 3.98
N PHE A 200 -3.50 8.78 4.90
CA PHE A 200 -4.36 7.61 4.60
C PHE A 200 -5.29 7.85 3.41
N ASN A 201 -6.03 8.96 3.41
CA ASN A 201 -7.00 9.26 2.34
C ASN A 201 -6.32 9.38 0.97
N GLN A 202 -5.13 9.98 0.89
CA GLN A 202 -4.38 10.10 -0.36
C GLN A 202 -3.91 8.72 -0.83
N ILE A 203 -3.40 7.88 0.08
CA ILE A 203 -2.98 6.51 -0.22
C ILE A 203 -4.18 5.68 -0.70
N GLU A 204 -5.33 5.78 -0.03
CA GLU A 204 -6.55 5.03 -0.38
C GLU A 204 -7.09 5.44 -1.77
N LEU A 205 -7.21 6.74 -2.03
CA LEU A 205 -7.65 7.26 -3.33
C LEU A 205 -6.72 6.81 -4.46
N GLU A 206 -5.41 6.87 -4.25
CA GLU A 206 -4.42 6.53 -5.26
C GLU A 206 -4.29 5.01 -5.48
N ILE A 207 -4.36 4.18 -4.42
CA ILE A 207 -4.48 2.71 -4.57
C ILE A 207 -5.71 2.38 -5.41
N HIS A 208 -6.87 2.92 -5.06
CA HIS A 208 -8.09 2.62 -5.79
C HIS A 208 -8.03 3.10 -7.25
N ARG A 209 -7.41 4.26 -7.52
CA ARG A 209 -7.19 4.76 -8.88
C ARG A 209 -6.27 3.84 -9.70
N MET A 210 -5.21 3.30 -9.09
CA MET A 210 -4.28 2.40 -9.78
C MET A 210 -4.94 1.06 -10.09
N PHE A 211 -5.63 0.45 -9.13
CA PHE A 211 -6.09 -0.93 -9.23
C PHE A 211 -7.52 -1.07 -9.76
N LYS A 212 -8.35 -0.02 -9.69
CA LYS A 212 -9.77 -0.07 -10.09
C LYS A 212 -10.07 0.97 -11.15
N SER A 213 -10.81 0.58 -12.18
CA SER A 213 -11.32 1.54 -13.17
C SER A 213 -12.30 2.51 -12.50
N GLN A 214 -12.56 3.64 -13.15
CA GLN A 214 -13.49 4.64 -12.62
C GLN A 214 -14.88 4.06 -12.30
N LEU A 215 -15.33 3.06 -13.06
CA LEU A 215 -16.62 2.41 -12.82
C LEU A 215 -16.62 1.51 -11.57
N PHE A 216 -15.48 0.92 -11.22
CA PHE A 216 -15.34 0.04 -10.05
C PHE A 216 -14.66 0.72 -8.86
N ASN A 217 -14.30 2.01 -8.98
CA ASN A 217 -13.70 2.79 -7.91
C ASN A 217 -14.76 3.27 -6.90
N MET A 218 -15.19 2.36 -6.02
CA MET A 218 -16.20 2.65 -4.99
C MET A 218 -15.80 3.76 -4.02
N ILE A 219 -14.50 3.92 -3.75
CA ILE A 219 -14.03 4.96 -2.81
C ILE A 219 -14.29 6.33 -3.39
N GLU A 220 -13.97 6.55 -4.67
CA GLU A 220 -14.28 7.82 -5.33
C GLU A 220 -15.79 8.08 -5.37
N HIS A 221 -16.61 7.06 -5.71
CA HIS A 221 -18.08 7.21 -5.72
C HIS A 221 -18.67 7.51 -4.34
N LYS A 222 -18.07 6.97 -3.27
CA LYS A 222 -18.50 7.21 -1.89
C LYS A 222 -18.06 8.57 -1.38
N MET A 223 -16.79 8.93 -1.58
CA MET A 223 -16.22 10.17 -1.08
C MET A 223 -16.57 11.39 -1.93
N LYS A 224 -16.92 11.19 -3.21
CA LYS A 224 -17.30 12.23 -4.19
C LYS A 224 -16.32 13.41 -4.18
N THR A 225 -15.03 13.09 -4.19
CA THR A 225 -14.00 14.10 -4.03
C THR A 225 -13.79 14.89 -5.31
N ASP A 226 -14.01 14.24 -6.46
CA ASP A 226 -13.66 14.71 -7.80
C ASP A 226 -12.21 15.21 -7.85
N TYR A 227 -11.31 14.60 -7.07
CA TYR A 227 -10.00 15.16 -6.81
C TYR A 227 -9.17 15.33 -8.09
N ILE A 228 -9.27 14.38 -9.03
CA ILE A 228 -8.59 14.44 -10.34
C ILE A 228 -9.11 15.62 -11.19
N ALA A 229 -10.41 15.92 -11.11
CA ALA A 229 -10.99 17.03 -11.85
C ALA A 229 -10.61 18.40 -11.24
N ARG A 230 -10.35 18.43 -9.93
CA ARG A 230 -9.91 19.62 -9.20
C ARG A 230 -8.40 19.88 -9.27
N MET A 231 -7.61 18.87 -9.62
CA MET A 231 -6.15 19.01 -9.80
C MET A 231 -5.81 19.98 -10.93
N ALA A 232 -4.76 20.78 -10.72
CA ALA A 232 -4.23 21.62 -11.78
C ALA A 232 -3.71 20.75 -12.95
N PRO A 233 -3.79 21.19 -14.22
CA PRO A 233 -3.36 20.38 -15.35
C PRO A 233 -1.91 19.87 -15.25
N TYR A 234 -0.99 20.68 -14.72
CA TYR A 234 0.41 20.31 -14.55
C TYR A 234 0.64 19.33 -13.39
N GLU A 235 -0.07 19.54 -12.28
CA GLU A 235 -0.08 18.60 -11.15
C GLU A 235 -0.59 17.23 -11.61
N ARG A 236 -1.73 17.22 -12.32
CA ARG A 236 -2.30 16.02 -12.93
C ARG A 236 -1.33 15.34 -13.89
N PHE A 237 -0.66 16.10 -14.74
CA PHE A 237 0.32 15.59 -15.70
C PHE A 237 1.50 14.90 -15.02
N VAL A 238 2.02 15.45 -13.92
CA VAL A 238 3.14 14.86 -13.17
C VAL A 238 2.69 13.63 -12.39
N LEU A 239 1.59 13.74 -11.63
CA LEU A 239 1.16 12.68 -10.72
C LEU A 239 0.56 11.47 -11.43
N LEU A 240 -0.15 11.68 -12.55
CA LEU A 240 -0.83 10.60 -13.26
C LEU A 240 0.00 10.01 -14.42
N GLY A 241 0.89 10.80 -15.02
CA GLY A 241 1.68 10.39 -16.19
C GLY A 241 0.85 10.23 -17.48
N HIS A 242 1.46 9.65 -18.51
CA HIS A 242 0.88 9.49 -19.85
C HIS A 242 0.05 8.23 -20.00
N CYS A 243 0.33 7.19 -19.21
CA CYS A 243 -0.18 5.84 -19.42
C CYS A 243 -1.61 5.64 -18.91
N VAL A 244 -2.30 6.70 -18.48
CA VAL A 244 -3.70 6.64 -18.07
C VAL A 244 -4.58 6.56 -19.32
N GLN A 245 -5.00 5.34 -19.67
CA GLN A 245 -5.96 5.12 -20.75
C GLN A 245 -7.38 5.04 -20.22
N GLU A 246 -8.26 5.89 -20.75
CA GLU A 246 -9.70 5.80 -20.59
C GLU A 246 -10.26 4.80 -21.62
N LYS A 247 -9.91 3.50 -21.51
CA LYS A 247 -10.42 2.51 -22.45
C LYS A 247 -11.96 2.44 -22.38
N GLN A 248 -12.55 2.07 -23.52
CA GLN A 248 -13.99 1.88 -23.70
C GLN A 248 -14.55 0.87 -22.69
N LYS A 249 -15.85 0.99 -22.37
CA LYS A 249 -16.55 0.26 -21.28
C LYS A 249 -16.44 -1.28 -21.34
N LEU A 250 -16.04 -1.86 -22.47
CA LEU A 250 -15.84 -3.30 -22.67
C LEU A 250 -14.37 -3.68 -22.48
N ASN A 251 -14.09 -4.76 -21.74
CA ASN A 251 -12.74 -5.24 -21.39
C ASN A 251 -11.92 -4.29 -20.49
N MET A 252 -12.55 -3.73 -19.45
CA MET A 252 -11.85 -2.93 -18.45
C MET A 252 -10.85 -3.77 -17.67
N LEU A 253 -9.56 -3.55 -17.93
CA LEU A 253 -8.47 -4.01 -17.09
C LEU A 253 -8.23 -3.01 -15.95
N SER A 254 -7.57 -3.46 -14.88
CA SER A 254 -7.06 -2.55 -13.85
C SER A 254 -6.18 -1.47 -14.51
N PRO A 255 -6.38 -0.16 -14.22
CA PRO A 255 -5.63 0.93 -14.86
C PRO A 255 -4.12 0.77 -14.79
N LEU A 256 -3.60 0.17 -13.72
CA LEU A 256 -2.18 -0.14 -13.53
C LEU A 256 -1.58 -0.98 -14.67
N LEU A 257 -2.35 -1.88 -15.30
CA LEU A 257 -1.86 -2.69 -16.41
C LEU A 257 -1.52 -1.85 -17.64
N ASN A 258 -2.08 -0.65 -17.76
CA ASN A 258 -1.75 0.26 -18.85
C ASN A 258 -0.28 0.68 -18.81
N GLU A 259 0.38 0.68 -17.65
CA GLU A 259 1.82 1.00 -17.54
C GLU A 259 2.69 0.01 -18.31
N ILE A 260 2.29 -1.26 -18.35
CA ILE A 260 3.01 -2.32 -19.08
C ILE A 260 2.76 -2.20 -20.59
N LEU A 261 1.54 -1.81 -20.97
CA LEU A 261 1.11 -1.70 -22.37
C LEU A 261 1.36 -0.31 -22.97
N CYS A 262 1.93 0.61 -22.19
CA CYS A 262 2.12 1.99 -22.56
C CYS A 262 3.22 2.13 -23.62
N HIS A 263 2.94 2.86 -24.69
CA HIS A 263 3.94 3.17 -25.70
C HIS A 263 4.84 4.32 -25.24
N ARG A 264 5.71 4.04 -24.27
CA ARG A 264 6.76 4.95 -23.78
C ARG A 264 8.12 4.23 -23.78
N PRO A 265 9.24 4.96 -23.91
CA PRO A 265 10.56 4.35 -23.72
C PRO A 265 10.67 3.81 -22.30
N MET A 266 10.94 2.51 -22.19
CA MET A 266 11.00 1.78 -20.93
C MET A 266 12.24 0.90 -20.94
N ASP A 267 12.95 0.89 -19.80
CA ASP A 267 14.03 -0.06 -19.59
C ASP A 267 13.45 -1.44 -19.26
N PHE A 268 13.51 -2.37 -20.21
CA PHE A 268 12.95 -3.72 -20.06
C PHE A 268 13.62 -4.51 -18.91
N ARG A 269 14.82 -4.12 -18.47
CA ARG A 269 15.49 -4.74 -17.30
C ARG A 269 14.71 -4.51 -16.00
N MET A 270 13.81 -3.52 -15.97
CA MET A 270 12.88 -3.33 -14.84
C MET A 270 12.00 -4.56 -14.59
N PHE A 271 11.66 -5.34 -15.63
CA PHE A 271 10.92 -6.59 -15.47
C PHE A 271 11.76 -7.71 -14.84
N ALA A 272 13.08 -7.61 -14.83
CA ALA A 272 13.98 -8.59 -14.19
C ALA A 272 14.17 -8.34 -12.69
N LEU A 273 13.88 -7.14 -12.19
CA LEU A 273 14.26 -6.76 -10.82
C LEU A 273 13.59 -7.66 -9.77
N GLY A 274 14.36 -8.25 -8.86
CA GLY A 274 13.92 -9.13 -7.79
C GLY A 274 13.59 -10.55 -8.21
N THR A 275 13.68 -10.87 -9.51
CA THR A 275 13.38 -12.20 -10.06
C THR A 275 14.55 -12.82 -10.83
N VAL A 276 15.35 -12.00 -11.50
CA VAL A 276 16.47 -12.41 -12.34
C VAL A 276 17.74 -11.68 -11.93
N LYS A 277 18.86 -12.38 -11.91
CA LYS A 277 20.16 -11.77 -11.62
C LYS A 277 20.66 -11.02 -12.85
N LEU A 278 20.71 -9.70 -12.73
CA LEU A 278 21.35 -8.85 -13.72
C LEU A 278 22.87 -8.78 -13.44
N PRO A 279 23.73 -9.12 -14.43
CA PRO A 279 25.18 -9.11 -14.22
C PRO A 279 25.72 -7.67 -14.08
N PHE A 280 25.06 -6.71 -14.71
CA PHE A 280 25.33 -5.29 -14.58
C PHE A 280 24.03 -4.53 -14.34
N SER A 281 23.98 -3.76 -13.26
CA SER A 281 22.85 -2.91 -12.90
C SER A 281 23.35 -1.47 -12.74
N PRO A 282 22.91 -0.53 -13.60
CA PRO A 282 23.14 0.90 -13.39
C PRO A 282 22.67 1.35 -12.00
N PRO A 283 23.20 2.46 -11.45
CA PRO A 283 22.84 2.94 -10.11
C PRO A 283 21.34 3.01 -9.85
N ARG A 284 20.55 3.42 -10.86
CA ARG A 284 19.09 3.47 -10.80
C ARG A 284 18.45 2.09 -10.61
N LEU A 285 18.77 1.13 -11.49
CA LEU A 285 18.24 -0.23 -11.38
C LEU A 285 18.71 -0.92 -10.10
N ARG A 286 19.95 -0.66 -9.70
CA ARG A 286 20.49 -1.17 -8.44
C ARG A 286 19.71 -0.62 -7.25
N PHE A 287 19.45 0.68 -7.19
CA PHE A 287 18.63 1.27 -6.12
C PHE A 287 17.23 0.62 -6.05
N MET A 288 16.57 0.45 -7.20
CA MET A 288 15.26 -0.19 -7.27
C MET A 288 15.32 -1.67 -6.84
N GLU A 289 16.31 -2.43 -7.30
CA GLU A 289 16.54 -3.82 -6.89
C GLU A 289 16.74 -3.95 -5.38
N GLU A 290 17.59 -3.09 -4.81
CA GLU A 290 17.90 -3.09 -3.40
C GLU A 290 16.64 -2.76 -2.58
N ALA A 291 15.84 -1.77 -2.98
CA ALA A 291 14.56 -1.48 -2.34
C ALA A 291 13.57 -2.66 -2.40
N LEU A 292 13.55 -3.43 -3.49
CA LEU A 292 12.61 -4.54 -3.67
C LEU A 292 13.03 -5.84 -2.99
N SER A 293 14.33 -6.14 -2.87
CA SER A 293 14.79 -7.49 -2.54
C SER A 293 15.96 -7.57 -1.54
N MET A 294 16.58 -6.45 -1.17
CA MET A 294 17.64 -6.45 -0.14
C MET A 294 17.05 -6.70 1.25
N ASN A 295 17.83 -7.31 2.15
CA ASN A 295 17.47 -7.39 3.56
C ASN A 295 17.43 -5.99 4.20
N GLU A 296 16.35 -5.67 4.91
CA GLU A 296 16.06 -4.35 5.49
C GLU A 296 17.13 -3.89 6.49
N ARG A 297 17.85 -4.83 7.12
CA ARG A 297 19.00 -4.52 8.01
C ARG A 297 20.16 -3.84 7.29
N LEU A 298 20.20 -3.94 5.96
CA LEU A 298 21.24 -3.34 5.14
C LEU A 298 20.82 -1.98 4.57
N PHE A 299 19.56 -1.57 4.72
CA PHE A 299 19.02 -0.34 4.13
C PHE A 299 19.79 0.91 4.58
N GLN A 300 20.06 1.05 5.89
CA GLN A 300 20.83 2.18 6.40
C GLN A 300 22.25 2.24 5.81
N LYS A 301 22.88 1.07 5.59
CA LYS A 301 24.23 0.98 5.03
C LYS A 301 24.28 1.24 3.53
N SER A 302 23.22 0.88 2.79
CA SER A 302 23.11 1.11 1.35
C SER A 302 22.49 2.47 0.99
N GLY A 303 22.01 3.23 1.98
CA GLY A 303 21.33 4.50 1.74
C GLY A 303 19.92 4.35 1.17
N VAL A 304 19.35 3.15 1.21
CA VAL A 304 17.96 2.89 0.80
C VAL A 304 17.03 3.35 1.92
N THR A 305 15.99 4.10 1.56
CA THR A 305 14.95 4.56 2.49
C THR A 305 13.59 4.11 1.99
N LEU A 306 12.84 3.41 2.83
CA LEU A 306 11.57 2.81 2.47
C LEU A 306 10.59 2.83 3.66
N GLY A 307 9.98 3.99 3.89
CA GLY A 307 9.16 4.28 5.05
C GLY A 307 9.94 4.03 6.34
N ILE A 308 9.32 3.31 7.27
CA ILE A 308 9.93 2.92 8.55
C ILE A 308 10.79 1.64 8.48
N LEU A 309 10.92 1.00 7.31
CA LEU A 309 11.68 -0.23 7.17
C LEU A 309 13.18 0.02 7.36
N GLY A 310 13.86 -0.89 8.08
CA GLY A 310 15.26 -0.76 8.41
C GLY A 310 15.56 0.24 9.54
N MET A 311 14.54 0.84 10.15
CA MET A 311 14.73 1.73 11.32
C MET A 311 14.75 0.92 12.63
N PRO A 312 15.43 1.39 13.69
CA PRO A 312 15.45 0.68 14.97
C PRO A 312 14.06 0.54 15.56
N ARG A 313 13.68 -0.68 15.98
CA ARG A 313 12.39 -0.97 16.63
C ARG A 313 12.17 -0.16 17.90
N SER A 314 13.23 0.19 18.62
CA SER A 314 13.20 1.01 19.84
C SER A 314 12.60 2.41 19.61
N ARG A 315 12.53 2.89 18.36
CA ARG A 315 11.83 4.13 18.01
C ARG A 315 10.31 4.03 18.00
N PHE A 316 9.75 2.82 18.09
CA PHE A 316 8.33 2.58 17.87
C PHE A 316 7.71 1.73 18.98
N ASP A 317 6.43 1.98 19.26
CA ASP A 317 5.64 1.12 20.14
C ASP A 317 5.32 -0.22 19.46
N THR A 318 4.65 -1.12 20.19
CA THR A 318 4.25 -2.44 19.66
C THR A 318 3.25 -2.35 18.51
N MET A 319 2.60 -1.20 18.34
CA MET A 319 1.73 -0.92 17.22
C MET A 319 2.47 -0.18 16.11
N LEU A 320 3.78 0.05 16.17
CA LEU A 320 4.55 0.81 15.19
C LEU A 320 4.24 2.32 15.15
N ARG A 321 3.78 2.90 16.25
CA ARG A 321 3.66 4.37 16.40
C ARG A 321 4.99 4.91 16.91
N GLU A 322 5.42 6.05 16.38
CA GLU A 322 6.68 6.67 16.82
C GLU A 322 6.60 7.06 18.31
N ILE A 323 7.58 6.61 19.08
CA ILE A 323 7.76 7.01 20.47
C ILE A 323 8.47 8.37 20.45
N LYS A 324 7.71 9.44 20.70
CA LYS A 324 8.29 10.76 20.94
C LYS A 324 8.98 10.72 22.29
N LEU A 325 10.27 10.40 22.30
CA LEU A 325 11.13 10.59 23.46
C LEU A 325 11.14 12.09 23.76
N GLY A 326 10.26 12.51 24.67
CA GLY A 326 10.22 13.89 25.12
C GLY A 326 11.62 14.30 25.56
N SER A 327 12.07 15.47 25.12
CA SER A 327 13.17 16.17 25.77
C SER A 327 12.92 16.10 27.28
N ARG A 328 13.71 15.33 28.01
CA ARG A 328 13.65 15.27 29.47
C ARG A 328 14.06 16.65 29.99
N SER A 329 13.11 17.56 30.14
CA SER A 329 13.20 18.62 31.14
C SER A 329 12.89 18.00 32.51
N PRO A 330 13.75 18.19 33.52
CA PRO A 330 13.47 17.68 34.85
C PRO A 330 12.42 18.56 35.53
N THR A 331 11.56 17.94 36.34
CA THR A 331 10.57 18.56 37.27
C THR A 331 9.42 19.33 36.57
N SER A 332 8.16 19.29 36.99
CA SER A 332 7.59 19.10 38.32
C SER A 332 6.12 18.65 38.23
N SER A 333 5.70 17.99 39.31
CA SER A 333 4.33 17.73 39.75
C SER A 333 3.35 18.93 39.70
N SER A 334 2.07 18.56 39.67
CA SER A 334 0.89 19.24 40.24
C SER A 334 -0.04 20.07 39.32
N SER A 335 -1.19 19.45 39.01
CA SER A 335 -2.55 19.88 39.41
C SER A 335 -3.29 21.04 38.70
N PHE A 336 -4.60 20.78 38.54
CA PHE A 336 -5.72 21.70 38.26
C PHE A 336 -5.74 22.32 36.84
N ARG A 337 -6.88 22.54 36.17
CA ARG A 337 -8.28 22.59 36.59
C ARG A 337 -9.15 22.50 35.32
N THR A 338 -10.33 21.91 35.46
CA THR A 338 -11.44 22.01 34.52
C THR A 338 -11.90 23.47 34.36
N LYS A 339 -12.20 23.88 33.12
CA LYS A 339 -13.23 24.89 32.82
C LYS A 339 -13.75 24.74 31.38
N SER A 340 -15.05 24.49 31.31
CA SER A 340 -15.89 24.61 30.11
C SER A 340 -16.05 26.07 29.72
N MET A 341 -15.98 26.37 28.42
CA MET A 341 -16.78 27.42 27.79
C MET A 341 -17.07 27.06 26.33
N SER A 342 -18.37 27.00 26.02
CA SER A 342 -18.91 27.02 24.68
C SER A 342 -18.75 28.42 24.07
N ARG A 343 -18.43 28.49 22.77
CA ARG A 343 -18.89 29.57 21.88
C ARG A 343 -18.79 29.17 20.42
N THR A 344 -19.90 29.43 19.75
CA THR A 344 -20.17 29.26 18.33
C THR A 344 -19.41 30.26 17.45
N SER A 345 -19.19 29.81 16.22
CA SER A 345 -19.07 30.58 14.96
C SER A 345 -17.71 31.04 14.45
N ARG A 346 -17.61 30.87 13.12
CA ARG A 346 -16.75 31.51 12.11
C ARG A 346 -15.46 30.78 11.73
N VAL A 347 -15.61 30.06 10.61
CA VAL A 347 -14.59 29.75 9.61
C VAL A 347 -13.68 30.98 9.42
N SER A 348 -12.44 30.87 9.88
CA SER A 348 -11.36 31.79 9.56
C SER A 348 -10.20 30.97 9.03
N MET A 349 -10.05 31.00 7.71
CA MET A 349 -8.84 30.59 7.02
C MET A 349 -7.72 31.54 7.43
N ARG A 350 -6.96 31.16 8.46
CA ARG A 350 -5.68 31.81 8.79
C ARG A 350 -4.63 30.76 9.17
N LYS A 351 -3.86 30.40 8.15
CA LYS A 351 -2.39 30.35 8.16
C LYS A 351 -1.78 29.69 9.41
N SER A 352 -1.79 28.36 9.46
CA SER A 352 -0.76 27.64 10.19
C SER A 352 0.49 27.63 9.30
N THR A 353 1.43 28.52 9.59
CA THR A 353 2.83 28.25 9.29
C THR A 353 3.17 26.93 9.96
N LEU A 354 3.18 25.87 9.16
CA LEU A 354 3.49 24.51 9.58
C LEU A 354 4.80 24.55 10.39
N ALA A 355 4.71 24.26 11.69
CA ALA A 355 5.85 23.70 12.39
C ALA A 355 6.22 22.45 11.58
N VAL A 356 7.32 22.52 10.83
CA VAL A 356 7.89 21.39 10.12
C VAL A 356 8.31 20.42 11.20
N GLY A 357 7.39 19.54 11.61
CA GLY A 357 7.74 18.39 12.41
C GLY A 357 8.84 17.63 11.67
N GLN A 358 9.84 17.15 12.39
CA GLN A 358 10.87 16.31 11.79
C GLN A 358 10.18 15.18 11.00
N LYS A 359 10.52 15.06 9.71
CA LYS A 359 10.03 13.95 8.89
C LYS A 359 10.49 12.63 9.53
N LEU A 360 9.57 11.66 9.62
CA LEU A 360 9.83 10.37 10.27
C LEU A 360 10.94 9.58 9.56
N TYR A 361 10.94 9.66 8.23
CA TYR A 361 11.89 9.04 7.31
C TYR A 361 12.30 10.05 6.23
N ASN A 362 13.42 9.78 5.56
CA ASN A 362 13.94 10.66 4.51
C ASN A 362 13.16 10.53 3.21
N ASP A 363 13.23 11.59 2.40
CA ASP A 363 12.71 11.57 1.03
C ASP A 363 13.51 10.59 0.16
N ILE A 364 12.85 9.98 -0.82
CA ILE A 364 13.50 9.11 -1.80
C ILE A 364 14.19 9.97 -2.84
N ASP A 365 15.47 9.69 -3.07
CA ASP A 365 16.24 10.22 -4.19
C ASP A 365 16.55 9.08 -5.16
N ILE A 366 15.83 9.05 -6.29
CA ILE A 366 16.02 8.00 -7.29
C ILE A 366 17.13 8.43 -8.24
N PRO A 367 18.18 7.61 -8.43
CA PRO A 367 19.24 7.97 -9.36
C PRO A 367 18.71 8.26 -10.78
N ASN A 368 19.29 9.28 -11.40
CA ASN A 368 18.94 9.76 -12.74
C ASN A 368 18.95 8.65 -13.80
N LYS A 369 18.04 8.74 -14.77
CA LYS A 369 18.05 7.91 -15.98
C LYS A 369 19.22 8.36 -16.86
N HIS A 370 20.27 7.54 -16.99
CA HIS A 370 21.39 7.84 -17.88
C HIS A 370 21.24 7.04 -19.16
N TYR A 371 20.41 7.55 -20.08
CA TYR A 371 20.13 6.90 -21.37
C TYR A 371 21.40 6.55 -22.19
N ASP A 372 22.49 7.31 -22.01
CA ASP A 372 23.64 7.25 -22.91
C ASP A 372 24.74 6.25 -22.52
N LYS A 373 24.59 5.48 -21.43
CA LYS A 373 25.66 4.58 -20.92
C LYS A 373 25.19 3.21 -20.44
N GLU A 374 23.98 2.84 -20.76
CA GLU A 374 23.39 1.62 -20.20
C GLU A 374 23.72 0.42 -21.09
N TRP A 375 24.54 -0.47 -20.54
CA TRP A 375 24.76 -1.80 -21.11
C TRP A 375 23.41 -2.49 -21.36
N ILE A 376 23.12 -2.79 -22.62
CA ILE A 376 21.95 -3.56 -23.02
C ILE A 376 22.44 -4.99 -23.26
N PRO A 377 21.95 -5.99 -22.52
CA PRO A 377 22.30 -7.37 -22.82
C PRO A 377 21.82 -7.76 -24.22
N GLU A 378 22.66 -8.48 -24.96
CA GLU A 378 22.27 -9.09 -26.24
C GLU A 378 21.16 -10.14 -26.04
N GLU A 379 21.18 -10.84 -24.89
CA GLU A 379 20.18 -11.81 -24.49
C GLU A 379 19.71 -11.58 -23.04
N PHE A 380 18.41 -11.74 -22.80
CA PHE A 380 17.86 -11.55 -21.46
C PHE A 380 18.39 -12.62 -20.49
N PRO A 381 18.94 -12.24 -19.32
CA PRO A 381 19.51 -13.21 -18.39
C PRO A 381 18.48 -14.24 -17.92
N THR A 382 18.89 -15.51 -17.85
CA THR A 382 18.00 -16.63 -17.45
C THR A 382 18.20 -17.05 -15.99
N GLN A 383 19.28 -16.60 -15.35
CA GLN A 383 19.60 -16.98 -13.97
C GLN A 383 18.65 -16.30 -12.98
N THR A 384 17.89 -17.10 -12.23
CA THR A 384 16.94 -16.58 -11.25
C THR A 384 17.63 -16.03 -9.99
N ALA A 385 17.05 -14.96 -9.45
CA ALA A 385 17.38 -14.46 -8.13
C ALA A 385 16.90 -15.44 -7.05
N ARG A 386 17.58 -15.44 -5.90
CA ARG A 386 17.11 -16.25 -4.75
C ARG A 386 15.86 -15.57 -4.18
N PRO A 387 14.75 -16.30 -3.96
CA PRO A 387 13.58 -15.72 -3.35
C PRO A 387 13.88 -15.28 -1.91
N SER A 388 13.23 -14.20 -1.47
CA SER A 388 13.24 -13.80 -0.06
C SER A 388 12.69 -14.92 0.81
N VAL A 389 13.34 -15.18 1.94
CA VAL A 389 12.93 -16.24 2.87
C VAL A 389 11.86 -15.68 3.81
N CYS A 390 10.61 -16.11 3.63
CA CYS A 390 9.55 -15.87 4.58
C CYS A 390 9.82 -16.62 5.90
N ASN A 391 9.57 -15.98 7.05
CA ASN A 391 9.64 -16.63 8.36
C ASN A 391 8.55 -17.73 8.48
N PRO A 392 8.90 -19.03 8.45
CA PRO A 392 7.90 -20.10 8.38
C PRO A 392 7.11 -20.23 9.68
N VAL A 393 7.74 -19.95 10.82
CA VAL A 393 7.12 -20.01 12.15
C VAL A 393 6.01 -18.98 12.27
N GLN A 394 6.29 -17.76 11.80
CA GLN A 394 5.35 -16.65 11.85
C GLN A 394 4.16 -16.86 10.93
N ARG A 395 4.42 -17.29 9.69
CA ARG A 395 3.37 -17.72 8.76
C ARG A 395 2.49 -18.78 9.40
N GLN A 396 3.06 -19.81 10.03
CA GLN A 396 2.29 -20.87 10.67
C GLN A 396 1.41 -20.37 11.83
N ARG A 397 1.91 -19.43 12.65
CA ARG A 397 1.13 -18.79 13.73
C ARG A 397 -0.09 -18.04 13.17
N TRP A 398 0.10 -17.28 12.10
CA TRP A 398 -0.99 -16.57 11.45
C TRP A 398 -1.99 -17.50 10.76
N MET A 399 -1.51 -18.56 10.12
CA MET A 399 -2.37 -19.62 9.54
C MET A 399 -3.24 -20.29 10.62
N ALA A 400 -2.67 -20.60 11.78
CA ALA A 400 -3.41 -21.18 12.90
C ALA A 400 -4.43 -20.19 13.49
N ARG A 401 -4.13 -18.89 13.55
CA ARG A 401 -5.12 -17.87 13.95
C ARG A 401 -6.26 -17.77 12.93
N ALA A 402 -5.96 -17.64 11.64
CA ALA A 402 -6.97 -17.51 10.59
C ALA A 402 -7.91 -18.73 10.59
N SER A 403 -7.35 -19.94 10.67
CA SER A 403 -8.14 -21.19 10.71
C SER A 403 -9.11 -21.24 11.90
N ARG A 404 -8.67 -20.79 13.09
CA ARG A 404 -9.53 -20.71 14.29
C ARG A 404 -10.66 -19.70 14.13
N LEU A 405 -10.41 -18.58 13.46
CA LEU A 405 -11.41 -17.55 13.22
C LEU A 405 -12.45 -18.02 12.18
N SER A 406 -12.01 -18.65 11.09
CA SER A 406 -12.90 -19.22 10.08
C SER A 406 -13.80 -20.33 10.66
N GLY A 407 -13.25 -21.21 11.50
CA GLY A 407 -14.03 -22.28 12.15
C GLY A 407 -15.14 -21.77 13.08
N ARG A 408 -14.92 -20.62 13.75
CA ARG A 408 -15.95 -19.97 14.58
C ARG A 408 -17.12 -19.39 13.77
N HIS A 409 -16.87 -18.99 12.53
CA HIS A 409 -17.93 -18.49 11.65
C HIS A 409 -18.87 -19.60 11.17
N VAL A 410 -18.34 -20.79 10.85
CA VAL A 410 -19.17 -21.95 10.44
C VAL A 410 -20.10 -22.42 11.57
N VAL A 411 -19.58 -22.47 12.81
CA VAL A 411 -20.39 -22.88 13.98
C VAL A 411 -21.50 -21.87 14.30
N ARG A 412 -21.28 -20.57 14.05
CA ARG A 412 -22.31 -19.54 14.26
C ARG A 412 -23.40 -19.55 13.17
N LYS A 413 -23.04 -19.74 11.89
CA LYS A 413 -24.03 -19.88 10.80
C LYS A 413 -24.99 -21.06 11.07
N ASN A 414 -24.47 -22.20 11.51
CA ASN A 414 -25.30 -23.39 11.79
C ASN A 414 -26.22 -23.25 13.01
N ARG A 415 -25.99 -22.28 13.90
CA ARG A 415 -26.91 -21.99 15.01
C ARG A 415 -28.07 -21.09 14.62
N ASN A 416 -27.90 -20.25 13.60
CA ASN A 416 -28.96 -19.35 13.14
C ASN A 416 -29.93 -19.99 12.14
N ILE A 417 -29.60 -21.19 11.61
CA ILE A 417 -30.48 -21.95 10.70
C ILE A 417 -31.41 -22.91 11.49
N ARG A 418 -31.28 -22.98 12.82
CA ARG A 418 -32.17 -23.72 13.71
C ARG A 418 -33.01 -22.77 14.54
N HIS A 419 -33.96 -22.08 13.91
CA HIS A 419 -35.12 -21.52 14.59
C HIS A 419 -36.31 -21.41 13.64
#